data_AF-A0A2S7KQS4-F1
#
_entry.id   AF-A0A2S7KQS4-F1
#
_cell.length_a   1.000
_cell.length_b   1.000
_cell.length_c   1.000
_cell.angle_alpha   90.00
_cell.angle_beta   90.00
_cell.angle_gamma   90.00
#
_symmetry.space_group_name_H-M   'P 1'
#
loop_
_entity.id
_entity.type
_entity.pdbx_description
1 polymer ?
#
loop_
_entity_poly.entity_id
_entity_poly.type
_entity_poly.pdbx_seq_one_letter_code
_entity_poly.pdbx_strand_id
1 'polypeptide(L)'
;MMRLRPWLSFYVESSMHVGLAVISLLGISALEFNTSLDFRVYLLIFCGTLIGYNFIKYYRSIKEGHSELPIPVWLFWFVNMLAGIGIVYSSISLDTELLLVMGAMGLVTLFYDFPLNKSRNLRNRSGLKILLVALVWTGVTICPAIYSAGLELKGDLLFSITQRFLFIVLLTLPFEIRDLKEDDSSLGTLPQILGIEGTKKFGFILALIIVGMEFAKSTQIHVHMVVLIYLVVISYLSLLLSRSEQRPFFASFWVEGIPIAGYLLALSLSG
;
A
#
# COMPACT_ATOMS: atom_id res chain seq x y z
N MET A 1 23.25 -3.20 -25.52
CA MET A 1 22.00 -2.65 -24.96
C MET A 1 21.71 -3.39 -23.67
N MET A 2 22.08 -2.80 -22.52
CA MET A 2 21.90 -3.42 -21.21
C MET A 2 20.42 -3.74 -20.98
N ARG A 3 20.16 -5.01 -20.63
CA ARG A 3 18.83 -5.51 -20.31
C ARG A 3 18.26 -4.67 -19.16
N LEU A 4 17.30 -3.80 -19.42
CA LEU A 4 16.57 -3.02 -18.39
C LEU A 4 15.69 -3.94 -17.52
N ARG A 5 15.29 -5.09 -18.07
CA ARG A 5 14.35 -6.03 -17.44
C ARG A 5 14.87 -6.64 -16.13
N PRO A 6 16.12 -7.12 -15.98
CA PRO A 6 16.64 -7.64 -14.71
C PRO A 6 16.69 -6.61 -13.57
N TRP A 7 17.08 -5.36 -13.86
CA TRP A 7 17.13 -4.30 -12.85
C TRP A 7 15.72 -3.90 -12.38
N LEU A 8 14.79 -3.79 -13.32
CA LEU A 8 13.38 -3.52 -13.02
C LEU A 8 12.75 -4.66 -12.23
N SER A 9 13.00 -5.91 -12.62
CA SER A 9 12.62 -7.10 -11.86
C SER A 9 13.16 -7.02 -10.44
N PHE A 10 14.45 -6.78 -10.26
CA PHE A 10 15.04 -6.67 -8.93
C PHE A 10 14.36 -5.59 -8.07
N TYR A 11 14.14 -4.40 -8.62
CA TYR A 11 13.51 -3.28 -7.91
C TYR A 11 12.08 -3.59 -7.44
N VAL A 12 11.27 -4.26 -8.27
CA VAL A 12 9.90 -4.66 -7.94
C VAL A 12 9.89 -5.87 -7.00
N GLU A 13 10.70 -6.88 -7.28
CA GLU A 13 10.73 -8.13 -6.53
C GLU A 13 11.32 -7.95 -5.12
N SER A 14 12.28 -7.03 -4.94
CA SER A 14 12.83 -6.66 -3.62
C SER A 14 11.94 -5.72 -2.80
N SER A 15 10.73 -5.42 -3.28
CA SER A 15 9.73 -4.57 -2.62
C SER A 15 10.14 -3.10 -2.45
N MET A 16 11.20 -2.65 -3.14
CA MET A 16 11.61 -1.24 -3.12
C MET A 16 10.54 -0.34 -3.72
N HIS A 17 9.89 -0.79 -4.78
CA HIS A 17 8.84 -0.01 -5.45
C HIS A 17 7.64 0.26 -4.53
N VAL A 18 7.11 -0.78 -3.89
CA VAL A 18 6.04 -0.64 -2.91
C VAL A 18 6.46 0.21 -1.71
N GLY A 19 7.70 0.05 -1.23
CA GLY A 19 8.26 0.90 -0.18
C GLY A 19 8.20 2.38 -0.55
N LEU A 20 8.62 2.73 -1.78
CA LEU A 20 8.52 4.10 -2.29
C LEU A 20 7.07 4.59 -2.39
N ALA A 21 6.15 3.74 -2.83
CA ALA A 21 4.73 4.08 -2.91
C ALA A 21 4.13 4.41 -1.54
N VAL A 22 4.43 3.59 -0.52
CA VAL A 22 3.95 3.80 0.85
C VAL A 22 4.51 5.11 1.43
N ILE A 23 5.81 5.38 1.30
CA ILE A 23 6.36 6.64 1.81
C ILE A 23 5.92 7.86 0.99
N SER A 24 5.56 7.68 -0.27
CA SER A 24 4.95 8.75 -1.09
C SER A 24 3.55 9.09 -0.57
N LEU A 25 2.75 8.08 -0.22
CA LEU A 25 1.48 8.28 0.46
C LEU A 25 1.64 8.99 1.81
N LEU A 26 2.67 8.66 2.58
CA LEU A 26 3.01 9.37 3.83
C LEU A 26 3.38 10.83 3.57
N GLY A 27 4.19 11.10 2.55
CA GLY A 27 4.55 12.46 2.16
C GLY A 27 3.33 13.29 1.73
N ILE A 28 2.38 12.69 1.00
CA ILE A 28 1.10 13.33 0.68
C ILE A 28 0.34 13.68 1.97
N SER A 29 0.28 12.79 2.96
CA SER A 29 -0.37 13.08 4.25
C SER A 29 0.33 14.19 5.03
N ALA A 30 1.66 14.26 4.98
CA ALA A 30 2.43 15.33 5.61
C ALA A 30 2.10 16.70 4.98
N LEU A 31 2.00 16.76 3.65
CA LEU A 31 1.53 17.94 2.92
C LEU A 31 0.05 18.24 3.19
N GLU A 32 -0.78 17.20 3.35
CA GLU A 32 -2.21 17.32 3.65
C GLU A 32 -2.44 18.03 4.99
N PHE A 33 -1.68 17.63 6.00
CA PHE A 33 -1.80 18.17 7.37
C PHE A 33 -0.82 19.29 7.67
N ASN A 34 -0.16 19.84 6.64
CA ASN A 34 0.81 20.93 6.74
C ASN A 34 1.87 20.70 7.84
N THR A 35 2.42 19.49 7.87
CA THR A 35 3.40 19.06 8.88
C THR A 35 4.68 18.56 8.21
N SER A 36 5.80 18.72 8.92
CA SER A 36 7.10 18.19 8.52
C SER A 36 7.43 16.95 9.34
N LEU A 37 7.62 15.81 8.67
CA LEU A 37 8.03 14.57 9.33
C LEU A 37 9.55 14.43 9.34
N ASP A 38 10.10 13.92 10.44
CA ASP A 38 11.51 13.52 10.52
C ASP A 38 11.78 12.45 9.44
N PHE A 39 12.90 12.58 8.73
CA PHE A 39 13.37 11.59 7.75
C PHE A 39 13.38 10.16 8.31
N ARG A 40 13.63 10.00 9.62
CA ARG A 40 13.61 8.71 10.31
C ARG A 40 12.23 8.05 10.29
N VAL A 41 11.13 8.81 10.23
CA VAL A 41 9.78 8.26 10.06
C VAL A 41 9.63 7.64 8.66
N TYR A 42 10.09 8.35 7.62
CA TYR A 42 10.11 7.82 6.26
C TYR A 42 10.99 6.57 6.17
N LEU A 43 12.17 6.59 6.78
CA LEU A 43 13.10 5.45 6.79
C LEU A 43 12.51 4.24 7.51
N LEU A 44 11.89 4.45 8.69
CA LEU A 44 11.21 3.39 9.44
C LEU A 44 10.13 2.70 8.60
N ILE A 45 9.26 3.49 7.96
CA ILE A 45 8.13 2.96 7.18
C ILE A 45 8.62 2.30 5.89
N PHE A 46 9.60 2.89 5.21
CA PHE A 46 10.22 2.29 4.02
C PHE A 46 10.85 0.93 4.36
N CYS A 47 11.70 0.87 5.38
CA CYS A 47 12.36 -0.36 5.79
C CYS A 47 11.38 -1.39 6.35
N GLY A 48 10.37 -0.99 7.12
CA GLY A 48 9.30 -1.87 7.58
C GLY A 48 8.49 -2.47 6.43
N THR A 49 8.19 -1.66 5.41
CA THR A 49 7.52 -2.13 4.18
C THR A 49 8.39 -3.14 3.42
N LEU A 50 9.69 -2.86 3.24
CA LEU A 50 10.62 -3.79 2.61
C LEU A 50 10.61 -5.15 3.31
N ILE A 51 10.80 -5.15 4.63
CA ILE A 51 10.83 -6.36 5.45
C ILE A 51 9.51 -7.12 5.34
N GLY A 52 8.39 -6.45 5.63
CA GLY A 52 7.06 -7.08 5.62
C GLY A 52 6.75 -7.77 4.29
N TYR A 53 6.88 -7.04 3.17
CA TYR A 53 6.57 -7.59 1.84
C TYR A 53 7.56 -8.67 1.39
N ASN A 54 8.85 -8.52 1.71
CA ASN A 54 9.83 -9.56 1.37
C ASN A 54 9.57 -10.85 2.15
N PHE A 55 9.24 -10.77 3.45
CA PHE A 55 8.86 -11.95 4.24
C PHE A 55 7.60 -12.62 3.70
N ILE A 56 6.58 -11.86 3.31
CA ILE A 56 5.36 -12.40 2.70
C ILE A 56 5.66 -13.15 1.39
N LYS A 57 6.44 -12.54 0.49
CA LYS A 57 6.86 -13.16 -0.78
C LYS A 57 7.67 -14.44 -0.55
N TYR A 58 8.62 -14.40 0.38
CA TYR A 58 9.47 -15.53 0.73
C TYR A 58 8.65 -16.70 1.32
N TYR A 59 7.76 -16.40 2.27
CA TYR A 59 6.88 -17.40 2.88
C TYR A 59 5.95 -18.06 1.84
N ARG A 60 5.39 -17.26 0.92
CA ARG A 60 4.55 -17.76 -0.18
C ARG A 60 5.34 -18.74 -1.06
N SER A 61 6.54 -18.38 -1.50
CA SER A 61 7.40 -19.24 -2.34
C SER A 61 7.69 -20.59 -1.70
N ILE A 62 8.00 -20.62 -0.39
CA ILE A 62 8.25 -21.88 0.34
C ILE A 62 7.00 -22.75 0.38
N LYS A 63 5.86 -22.12 0.67
CA LYS A 63 4.59 -22.82 0.87
C LYS A 63 4.04 -23.44 -0.42
N GLU A 64 4.20 -22.76 -1.54
CA GLU A 64 3.74 -23.23 -2.86
C GLU A 64 4.72 -24.21 -3.51
N GLY A 65 5.85 -24.50 -2.88
CA GLY A 65 6.84 -25.44 -3.39
C GLY A 65 7.61 -24.90 -4.60
N HIS A 66 7.53 -23.59 -4.87
CA HIS A 66 8.35 -22.94 -5.89
C HIS A 66 9.81 -22.95 -5.44
N SER A 67 10.67 -23.65 -6.18
CA SER A 67 12.09 -23.79 -5.90
C SER A 67 12.90 -22.51 -6.15
N GLU A 68 12.31 -21.53 -6.85
CA GLU A 68 12.97 -20.30 -7.23
C GLU A 68 12.38 -19.11 -6.48
N LEU A 69 13.23 -18.47 -5.66
CA LEU A 69 12.88 -17.19 -5.05
C LEU A 69 12.88 -16.08 -6.12
N PRO A 70 12.06 -15.04 -5.94
CA PRO A 70 12.02 -13.89 -6.87
C PRO A 70 13.38 -13.19 -7.03
N ILE A 71 14.24 -13.29 -6.00
CA ILE A 71 15.60 -12.77 -5.97
C ILE A 71 16.54 -13.82 -5.35
N PRO A 72 17.86 -13.78 -5.63
CA PRO A 72 18.83 -14.67 -5.00
C PRO A 72 18.77 -14.60 -3.46
N VAL A 73 18.88 -15.76 -2.78
CA VAL A 73 18.79 -15.88 -1.30
C VAL A 73 19.74 -14.90 -0.58
N TRP A 74 20.99 -14.79 -1.04
CA TRP A 74 21.96 -13.89 -0.42
C TRP A 74 21.53 -12.42 -0.50
N LEU A 75 20.89 -12.03 -1.62
CA LEU A 75 20.44 -10.67 -1.87
C LEU A 75 19.19 -10.36 -1.06
N PHE A 76 18.29 -11.34 -0.91
CA PHE A 76 17.17 -11.28 0.03
C PHE A 76 17.67 -10.96 1.45
N TRP A 77 18.64 -11.73 1.97
CA TRP A 77 19.18 -11.48 3.31
C TRP A 77 19.89 -10.14 3.42
N PHE A 78 20.65 -9.75 2.40
CA PHE A 78 21.35 -8.46 2.38
C PHE A 78 20.38 -7.27 2.46
N VAL A 79 19.33 -7.25 1.62
CA VAL A 79 18.33 -6.17 1.61
C VAL A 79 17.57 -6.10 2.94
N ASN A 80 17.14 -7.25 3.47
CA ASN A 80 16.41 -7.28 4.74
C ASN A 80 17.30 -6.91 5.94
N MET A 81 18.59 -7.27 5.92
CA MET A 81 19.54 -6.87 6.96
C MET A 81 19.76 -5.34 6.95
N LEU A 82 19.96 -4.74 5.78
CA LEU A 82 20.06 -3.28 5.66
C LEU A 82 18.78 -2.57 6.11
N ALA A 83 17.61 -3.10 5.73
CA ALA A 83 16.34 -2.57 6.21
C ALA A 83 16.21 -2.69 7.74
N GLY A 84 16.66 -3.80 8.34
CA GLY A 84 16.67 -3.98 9.79
C GLY A 84 17.54 -2.95 10.51
N ILE A 85 18.72 -2.65 9.97
CA ILE A 85 19.59 -1.58 10.49
C ILE A 85 18.88 -0.22 10.39
N GLY A 86 18.18 0.06 9.28
CA GLY A 86 17.40 1.29 9.11
C GLY A 86 16.27 1.44 10.14
N ILE A 87 15.58 0.34 10.47
CA ILE A 87 14.55 0.32 11.53
C ILE A 87 15.19 0.61 12.88
N VAL A 88 16.28 -0.07 13.24
CA VAL A 88 16.97 0.14 14.53
C VAL A 88 17.45 1.58 14.65
N TYR A 89 18.12 2.10 13.61
CA TYR A 89 18.58 3.49 13.57
C TYR A 89 17.43 4.49 13.79
N SER A 90 16.31 4.29 13.10
CA SER A 90 15.14 5.15 13.22
C SER A 90 14.51 5.06 14.61
N SER A 91 14.43 3.84 15.17
CA SER A 91 13.76 3.58 16.45
C SER A 91 14.48 4.17 17.66
N ILE A 92 15.78 4.42 17.58
CA ILE A 92 16.54 5.01 18.70
C ILE A 92 16.11 6.46 18.97
N SER A 93 15.60 7.18 17.97
CA SER A 93 15.31 8.61 18.09
C SER A 93 13.84 9.00 17.95
N LEU A 94 12.98 8.09 17.53
CA LEU A 94 11.55 8.35 17.37
C LEU A 94 10.81 8.14 18.69
N ASP A 95 9.69 8.84 18.84
CA ASP A 95 8.87 8.74 20.04
C ASP A 95 8.30 7.33 20.23
N THR A 96 8.17 6.92 21.51
CA THR A 96 7.74 5.57 21.87
C THR A 96 6.30 5.31 21.45
N GLU A 97 5.42 6.31 21.51
CA GLU A 97 4.02 6.16 21.09
C GLU A 97 3.92 5.91 19.59
N LEU A 98 4.68 6.66 18.79
CA LEU A 98 4.76 6.45 17.34
C LEU A 98 5.28 5.05 17.02
N LEU A 99 6.34 4.59 17.70
CA LEU A 99 6.90 3.25 17.51
C LEU A 99 5.91 2.16 17.91
N LEU A 100 5.11 2.33 18.96
CA LEU A 100 4.07 1.37 19.34
C LEU A 100 2.99 1.26 18.27
N VAL A 101 2.52 2.38 17.72
CA VAL A 101 1.51 2.39 16.65
C VAL A 101 2.07 1.74 15.38
N MET A 102 3.29 2.11 14.95
CA MET A 102 3.92 1.51 13.78
C MET A 102 4.24 0.03 13.98
N GLY A 103 4.69 -0.35 15.18
CA GLY A 103 4.93 -1.74 15.57
C GLY A 103 3.65 -2.58 15.52
N ALA A 104 2.53 -2.05 16.02
CA ALA A 104 1.23 -2.70 15.93
C ALA A 104 0.81 -2.95 14.47
N MET A 105 0.99 -1.97 13.58
CA MET A 105 0.72 -2.14 12.14
C MET A 105 1.64 -3.19 11.49
N GLY A 106 2.93 -3.22 11.90
CA GLY A 106 3.87 -4.26 11.49
C GLY A 106 3.45 -5.66 11.94
N LEU A 107 2.97 -5.79 13.18
CA LEU A 107 2.45 -7.07 13.70
C LEU A 107 1.20 -7.52 12.94
N VAL A 108 0.26 -6.62 12.65
CA VAL A 108 -0.90 -6.94 11.80
C VAL A 108 -0.42 -7.46 10.44
N THR A 109 0.57 -6.80 9.83
CA THR A 109 1.16 -7.19 8.53
C THR A 109 1.73 -8.60 8.56
N LEU A 110 2.46 -8.97 9.62
CA LEU A 110 3.02 -10.31 9.74
C LEU A 110 1.90 -11.33 10.00
N PHE A 111 1.06 -11.08 11.01
CA PHE A 111 0.10 -12.08 11.48
C PHE A 111 -1.08 -12.33 10.55
N TYR A 112 -1.43 -11.42 9.62
CA TYR A 112 -2.53 -11.70 8.72
C TYR A 112 -2.20 -12.81 7.70
N ASP A 113 -0.93 -12.95 7.29
CA ASP A 113 -0.49 -14.00 6.35
C ASP A 113 -0.04 -15.30 7.06
N PHE A 114 0.29 -15.24 8.37
CA PHE A 114 0.63 -16.44 9.15
C PHE A 114 -0.62 -17.13 9.72
N PRO A 115 -0.81 -18.45 9.49
CA PRO A 115 -1.94 -19.18 10.05
C PRO A 115 -1.76 -19.36 11.57
N LEU A 116 -2.46 -18.56 12.37
CA LEU A 116 -2.45 -18.66 13.83
C LEU A 116 -3.13 -19.94 14.35
N ASN A 117 -3.97 -20.60 13.55
CA ASN A 117 -4.60 -21.86 13.97
C ASN A 117 -5.01 -22.76 12.78
N LYS A 118 -4.92 -24.09 12.95
CA LYS A 118 -5.18 -25.06 11.88
C LYS A 118 -6.67 -25.20 11.48
N SER A 119 -7.63 -24.76 12.30
CA SER A 119 -9.03 -25.17 12.12
C SER A 119 -9.98 -24.15 11.50
N ARG A 120 -9.75 -22.83 11.58
CA ARG A 120 -10.58 -21.82 10.88
C ARG A 120 -9.77 -20.53 10.70
N ASN A 121 -9.12 -20.40 9.56
CA ASN A 121 -8.37 -19.18 9.27
C ASN A 121 -9.32 -18.08 8.76
N LEU A 122 -9.09 -16.83 9.21
CA LEU A 122 -9.54 -15.61 8.52
C LEU A 122 -9.09 -15.56 7.04
N ARG A 123 -8.10 -16.41 6.68
CA ARG A 123 -7.55 -16.68 5.34
C ARG A 123 -8.57 -17.14 4.30
N ASN A 124 -9.70 -17.73 4.67
CA ASN A 124 -10.67 -18.25 3.68
C ASN A 124 -11.56 -17.16 3.06
N ARG A 125 -11.24 -15.87 3.24
CA ARG A 125 -11.95 -14.75 2.61
C ARG A 125 -10.96 -13.70 2.13
N SER A 126 -10.54 -13.76 0.86
CA SER A 126 -9.65 -12.77 0.24
C SER A 126 -10.21 -11.34 0.34
N GLY A 127 -11.54 -11.18 0.35
CA GLY A 127 -12.18 -9.89 0.61
C GLY A 127 -11.80 -9.25 1.97
N LEU A 128 -11.44 -10.03 2.99
CA LEU A 128 -10.94 -9.49 4.26
C LEU A 128 -9.47 -9.05 4.14
N LYS A 129 -8.69 -9.71 3.28
CA LYS A 129 -7.27 -9.42 3.10
C LYS A 129 -7.04 -8.01 2.54
N ILE A 130 -7.79 -7.61 1.51
CA ILE A 130 -7.67 -6.26 0.95
C ILE A 130 -8.03 -5.17 1.96
N LEU A 131 -8.99 -5.44 2.86
CA LEU A 131 -9.38 -4.51 3.93
C LEU A 131 -8.28 -4.39 4.98
N LEU A 132 -7.60 -5.49 5.32
CA LEU A 132 -6.45 -5.46 6.24
C LEU A 132 -5.26 -4.72 5.63
N VAL A 133 -4.96 -4.94 4.34
CA VAL A 133 -3.91 -4.17 3.63
C VAL A 133 -4.25 -2.68 3.64
N ALA A 134 -5.50 -2.32 3.30
CA ALA A 134 -5.97 -0.94 3.34
C ALA A 134 -5.89 -0.33 4.75
N LEU A 135 -6.22 -1.10 5.78
CA LEU A 135 -6.11 -0.66 7.17
C LEU A 135 -4.65 -0.38 7.56
N VAL A 136 -3.75 -1.32 7.29
CA VAL A 136 -2.32 -1.17 7.58
C VAL A 136 -1.73 0.02 6.84
N TRP A 137 -1.96 0.11 5.53
CA TRP A 137 -1.45 1.23 4.72
C TRP A 137 -2.00 2.57 5.18
N THR A 138 -3.30 2.64 5.52
CA THR A 138 -3.88 3.87 6.09
C THR A 138 -3.18 4.22 7.40
N GLY A 139 -3.02 3.26 8.30
CA GLY A 139 -2.35 3.45 9.58
C GLY A 139 -0.92 3.97 9.43
N VAL A 140 -0.10 3.33 8.59
CA VAL A 140 1.31 3.74 8.43
C VAL A 140 1.47 5.03 7.62
N THR A 141 0.51 5.40 6.78
CA THR A 141 0.62 6.60 5.92
C THR A 141 -0.06 7.84 6.49
N ILE A 142 -1.01 7.71 7.42
CA ILE A 142 -1.73 8.85 8.01
C ILE A 142 -1.38 9.07 9.47
N CYS A 143 -1.32 8.02 10.30
CA CYS A 143 -1.12 8.19 11.75
C CYS A 143 0.16 8.98 12.10
N PRO A 144 1.32 8.78 11.44
CA PRO A 144 2.51 9.58 11.75
C PRO A 144 2.30 11.08 11.48
N ALA A 145 1.60 11.43 10.40
CA ALA A 145 1.31 12.81 10.04
C ALA A 145 0.32 13.45 11.02
N ILE A 146 -0.73 12.71 11.44
CA ILE A 146 -1.66 13.15 12.49
C ILE A 146 -0.92 13.42 13.80
N TYR A 147 -0.10 12.45 14.23
CA TYR A 147 0.65 12.53 15.47
C TYR A 147 1.59 13.74 15.46
N SER A 148 2.35 13.92 14.37
CA SER A 148 3.28 15.04 14.22
C SER A 148 2.59 16.39 14.14
N ALA A 149 1.36 16.45 13.60
CA ALA A 149 0.59 17.69 13.50
C ALA A 149 -0.23 18.00 14.78
N GLY A 150 -0.27 17.08 15.76
CA GLY A 150 -1.05 17.25 16.99
C GLY A 150 -2.55 17.33 16.76
N LEU A 151 -3.07 16.66 15.71
CA LEU A 151 -4.48 16.78 15.31
C LEU A 151 -5.40 15.87 16.12
N GLU A 152 -6.58 16.38 16.49
CA GLU A 152 -7.65 15.59 17.08
C GLU A 152 -8.48 14.84 16.02
N LEU A 153 -8.91 13.61 16.33
CA LEU A 153 -9.70 12.76 15.44
C LEU A 153 -11.16 13.24 15.29
N LYS A 154 -11.38 14.34 14.58
CA LYS A 154 -12.70 14.96 14.36
C LYS A 154 -12.83 15.57 12.96
N GLY A 155 -14.08 15.74 12.51
CA GLY A 155 -14.42 16.50 11.30
C GLY A 155 -13.69 16.01 10.04
N ASP A 156 -13.06 16.95 9.33
CA ASP A 156 -12.36 16.73 8.06
C ASP A 156 -11.28 15.65 8.14
N LEU A 157 -10.69 15.43 9.33
CA LEU A 157 -9.68 14.39 9.50
C LEU A 157 -10.25 12.97 9.35
N LEU A 158 -11.49 12.75 9.81
CA LEU A 158 -12.17 11.46 9.62
C LEU A 158 -12.46 11.20 8.13
N PHE A 159 -12.76 12.25 7.38
CA PHE A 159 -12.88 12.15 5.92
C PHE A 159 -11.54 11.77 5.29
N SER A 160 -10.43 12.42 5.64
CA SER A 160 -9.10 12.07 5.11
C SER A 160 -8.68 10.64 5.43
N ILE A 161 -8.90 10.16 6.66
CA ILE A 161 -8.64 8.77 7.06
C ILE A 161 -9.48 7.80 6.20
N THR A 162 -10.77 8.08 6.06
CA THR A 162 -11.69 7.22 5.31
C THR A 162 -11.38 7.23 3.81
N GLN A 163 -11.10 8.40 3.23
CA GLN A 163 -10.71 8.54 1.83
C GLN A 163 -9.43 7.75 1.54
N ARG A 164 -8.42 7.81 2.41
CA ARG A 164 -7.18 7.05 2.25
C ARG A 164 -7.43 5.56 2.27
N PHE A 165 -8.22 5.08 3.23
CA PHE A 165 -8.62 3.68 3.32
C PHE A 165 -9.32 3.21 2.04
N LEU A 166 -10.35 3.92 1.60
CA LEU A 166 -11.10 3.60 0.38
C LEU A 166 -10.22 3.68 -0.87
N PHE A 167 -9.30 4.65 -0.92
CA PHE A 167 -8.33 4.78 -2.01
C PHE A 167 -7.40 3.56 -2.07
N ILE A 168 -6.89 3.05 -0.95
CA ILE A 168 -6.04 1.86 -0.95
C ILE A 168 -6.84 0.61 -1.36
N VAL A 169 -8.11 0.51 -0.95
CA VAL A 169 -9.01 -0.54 -1.47
C VAL A 169 -9.10 -0.43 -3.00
N LEU A 170 -9.37 0.76 -3.54
CA LEU A 170 -9.43 0.99 -4.99
C LEU A 170 -8.11 0.63 -5.70
N LEU A 171 -6.97 1.02 -5.12
CA LEU A 171 -5.63 0.78 -5.64
C LEU A 171 -5.28 -0.72 -5.70
N THR A 172 -5.85 -1.54 -4.82
CA THR A 172 -5.58 -2.98 -4.75
C THR A 172 -6.47 -3.82 -5.68
N LEU A 173 -7.60 -3.30 -6.16
CA LEU A 173 -8.51 -4.04 -7.06
C LEU A 173 -7.85 -4.58 -8.36
N PRO A 174 -6.93 -3.87 -9.04
CA PRO A 174 -6.23 -4.41 -10.21
C PRO A 174 -5.40 -5.65 -9.91
N PHE A 175 -4.89 -5.78 -8.66
CA PHE A 175 -4.14 -6.95 -8.20
C PHE A 175 -5.06 -8.14 -7.98
N GLU A 176 -6.23 -7.94 -7.37
CA GLU A 176 -7.23 -9.02 -7.23
C GLU A 176 -7.67 -9.56 -8.60
N ILE A 177 -7.84 -8.70 -9.61
CA ILE A 177 -8.20 -9.14 -10.97
C ILE A 177 -7.06 -9.92 -11.63
N ARG A 178 -5.80 -9.53 -11.38
CA ARG A 178 -4.62 -10.24 -11.86
C ARG A 178 -4.52 -11.64 -11.26
N ASP A 179 -4.69 -11.72 -9.94
CA ASP A 179 -4.45 -12.93 -9.15
C ASP A 179 -5.59 -13.96 -9.30
N LEU A 180 -6.74 -13.56 -9.87
CA LEU A 180 -7.94 -14.39 -10.10
C LEU A 180 -7.67 -15.77 -10.73
N LYS A 181 -6.63 -15.92 -11.55
CA LYS A 181 -6.30 -17.21 -12.21
C LYS A 181 -5.55 -18.18 -11.31
N GLU A 182 -4.74 -17.64 -10.41
CA GLU A 182 -3.88 -18.41 -9.50
C GLU A 182 -4.60 -18.65 -8.15
N ASP A 183 -5.57 -17.79 -7.83
CA ASP A 183 -6.39 -17.87 -6.64
C ASP A 183 -7.29 -19.11 -6.62
N ASP A 184 -7.26 -19.84 -5.50
CA ASP A 184 -8.19 -20.94 -5.23
C ASP A 184 -9.65 -20.43 -5.24
N SER A 185 -10.54 -21.17 -5.90
CA SER A 185 -11.97 -20.84 -6.04
C SER A 185 -12.72 -20.65 -4.70
N SER A 186 -12.19 -21.21 -3.61
CA SER A 186 -12.76 -21.11 -2.26
C SER A 186 -12.41 -19.81 -1.52
N LEU A 187 -11.54 -18.95 -2.08
CA LEU A 187 -11.06 -17.75 -1.42
C LEU A 187 -12.10 -16.62 -1.34
N GLY A 188 -13.08 -16.58 -2.23
CA GLY A 188 -14.11 -15.53 -2.25
C GLY A 188 -13.52 -14.12 -2.42
N THR A 189 -12.64 -13.92 -3.41
CA THR A 189 -12.12 -12.61 -3.80
C THR A 189 -13.23 -11.73 -4.40
N LEU A 190 -13.04 -10.42 -4.46
CA LEU A 190 -14.04 -9.54 -5.11
C LEU A 190 -14.31 -9.94 -6.56
N PRO A 191 -13.29 -10.21 -7.41
CA PRO A 191 -13.52 -10.71 -8.76
C PRO A 191 -14.16 -12.10 -8.83
N GLN A 192 -13.95 -12.98 -7.84
CA GLN A 192 -14.65 -14.27 -7.77
C GLN A 192 -16.13 -14.11 -7.43
N ILE A 193 -16.48 -13.18 -6.54
CA ILE A 193 -17.87 -12.96 -6.09
C ILE A 193 -18.67 -12.13 -7.09
N LEU A 194 -18.10 -11.03 -7.60
CA LEU A 194 -18.80 -10.05 -8.44
C LEU A 194 -18.49 -10.21 -9.93
N GLY A 195 -17.49 -11.03 -10.29
CA GLY A 195 -16.90 -11.03 -11.63
C GLY A 195 -16.01 -9.80 -11.87
N ILE A 196 -15.21 -9.85 -12.93
CA ILE A 196 -14.29 -8.75 -13.32
C ILE A 196 -15.07 -7.44 -13.52
N GLU A 197 -16.17 -7.48 -14.27
CA GLU A 197 -16.98 -6.29 -14.55
C GLU A 197 -17.71 -5.76 -13.31
N GLY A 198 -18.12 -6.65 -12.39
CA GLY A 198 -18.68 -6.26 -11.11
C GLY A 198 -17.64 -5.57 -10.21
N THR A 199 -16.40 -6.07 -10.18
CA THR A 199 -15.27 -5.41 -9.48
C THR A 199 -14.95 -4.04 -10.05
N LYS A 200 -15.00 -3.87 -11.39
CA LYS A 200 -14.82 -2.54 -12.02
C LYS A 200 -15.95 -1.57 -11.63
N LYS A 201 -17.20 -2.03 -11.61
CA LYS A 201 -18.34 -1.22 -11.15
C LYS A 201 -18.20 -0.85 -9.67
N PHE A 202 -17.78 -1.78 -8.83
CA PHE A 202 -17.48 -1.51 -7.42
C PHE A 202 -16.39 -0.44 -7.27
N GLY A 203 -15.29 -0.54 -8.01
CA GLY A 203 -14.24 0.48 -8.02
C GLY A 203 -14.72 1.86 -8.50
N PHE A 204 -15.66 1.90 -9.45
CA PHE A 204 -16.29 3.17 -9.88
C PHE A 204 -17.08 3.82 -8.75
N ILE A 205 -17.91 3.04 -8.04
CA ILE A 205 -18.68 3.53 -6.90
C ILE A 205 -17.73 4.05 -5.80
N LEU A 206 -16.65 3.32 -5.50
CA LEU A 206 -15.62 3.78 -4.57
C LEU A 206 -14.99 5.11 -5.01
N ALA A 207 -14.63 5.24 -6.29
CA ALA A 207 -14.06 6.48 -6.82
C ALA A 207 -15.01 7.68 -6.62
N LEU A 208 -16.30 7.51 -6.90
CA LEU A 208 -17.31 8.54 -6.68
C LEU A 208 -17.45 8.89 -5.19
N ILE A 209 -17.43 7.91 -4.30
CA ILE A 209 -17.50 8.14 -2.85
C ILE A 209 -16.28 8.94 -2.37
N ILE A 210 -15.06 8.57 -2.79
CA ILE A 210 -13.81 9.23 -2.39
C ILE A 210 -13.83 10.71 -2.81
N VAL A 211 -14.22 10.99 -4.05
CA VAL A 211 -14.31 12.36 -4.56
C VAL A 211 -15.45 13.12 -3.89
N GLY A 212 -16.61 12.49 -3.68
CA GLY A 212 -17.75 13.09 -2.98
C GLY A 212 -17.40 13.49 -1.54
N MET A 213 -16.60 12.68 -0.84
CA MET A 213 -16.09 13.01 0.50
C MET A 213 -15.22 14.27 0.52
N GLU A 214 -14.46 14.53 -0.55
CA GLU A 214 -13.63 15.74 -0.63
C GLU A 214 -14.49 17.00 -0.67
N PHE A 215 -15.58 16.96 -1.43
CA PHE A 215 -16.53 18.08 -1.49
C PHE A 215 -17.35 18.24 -0.21
N ALA A 216 -17.42 17.20 0.63
CA ALA A 216 -18.12 17.25 1.92
C ALA A 216 -17.26 17.82 3.07
N LYS A 217 -15.94 17.95 2.89
CA LYS A 217 -15.05 18.58 3.88
C LYS A 217 -15.38 20.07 4.04
N SER A 218 -15.25 20.56 5.27
CA SER A 218 -15.46 21.97 5.60
C SER A 218 -14.41 22.89 5.00
N THR A 219 -13.18 22.39 4.89
CA THR A 219 -12.05 23.09 4.28
C THR A 219 -11.59 22.34 3.04
N GLN A 220 -11.53 23.04 1.92
CA GLN A 220 -11.08 22.50 0.63
C GLN A 220 -9.78 23.18 0.23
N ILE A 221 -8.71 22.40 0.12
CA ILE A 221 -7.41 22.88 -0.33
C ILE A 221 -7.19 22.42 -1.76
N HIS A 222 -7.02 23.38 -2.68
CA HIS A 222 -6.93 23.11 -4.12
C HIS A 222 -5.86 22.05 -4.47
N VAL A 223 -4.69 22.12 -3.84
CA VAL A 223 -3.60 21.17 -4.08
C VAL A 223 -4.01 19.75 -3.69
N HIS A 224 -4.61 19.57 -2.51
CA HIS A 224 -5.05 18.25 -2.02
C HIS A 224 -6.15 17.68 -2.91
N MET A 225 -7.11 18.50 -3.32
CA MET A 225 -8.17 18.11 -4.25
C MET A 225 -7.60 17.63 -5.59
N VAL A 226 -6.64 18.36 -6.19
CA VAL A 226 -6.01 17.97 -7.46
C VAL A 226 -5.26 16.65 -7.33
N VAL A 227 -4.48 16.47 -6.26
CA VAL A 227 -3.75 15.22 -5.99
C VAL A 227 -4.70 14.05 -5.76
N LEU A 228 -5.78 14.25 -4.99
CA LEU A 228 -6.79 13.22 -4.77
C LEU A 228 -7.47 12.80 -6.07
N ILE A 229 -7.88 13.76 -6.90
CA ILE A 229 -8.49 13.49 -8.20
C ILE A 229 -7.53 12.70 -9.09
N TYR A 230 -6.25 13.10 -9.13
CA TYR A 230 -5.22 12.34 -9.85
C TYR A 230 -5.15 10.89 -9.37
N LEU A 231 -4.99 10.68 -8.06
CA LEU A 231 -4.88 9.34 -7.47
C LEU A 231 -6.10 8.48 -7.83
N VAL A 232 -7.30 9.00 -7.62
CA VAL A 232 -8.55 8.26 -7.87
C VAL A 232 -8.73 7.96 -9.36
N VAL A 233 -8.55 8.95 -10.24
CA VAL A 233 -8.76 8.78 -11.69
C VAL A 233 -7.76 7.79 -12.26
N ILE A 234 -6.47 7.93 -11.95
CA ILE A 234 -5.45 7.03 -12.51
C ILE A 234 -5.59 5.61 -11.95
N SER A 235 -5.95 5.44 -10.66
CA SER A 235 -6.23 4.12 -10.10
C SER A 235 -7.46 3.48 -10.74
N TYR A 236 -8.54 4.23 -10.96
CA TYR A 236 -9.73 3.71 -11.62
C TYR A 236 -9.49 3.37 -13.10
N LEU A 237 -8.75 4.21 -13.84
CA LEU A 237 -8.35 3.91 -15.22
C LEU A 237 -7.50 2.64 -15.28
N SER A 238 -6.57 2.48 -14.33
CA SER A 238 -5.78 1.26 -14.21
C SER A 238 -6.63 0.02 -13.93
N LEU A 239 -7.69 0.17 -13.12
CA LEU A 239 -8.68 -0.88 -12.88
C LEU A 239 -9.47 -1.22 -14.15
N LEU A 240 -9.87 -0.25 -14.96
CA LEU A 240 -10.56 -0.51 -16.22
C LEU A 240 -9.68 -1.30 -17.21
N LEU A 241 -8.38 -1.00 -17.22
CA LEU A 241 -7.39 -1.67 -18.07
C LEU A 241 -6.96 -3.04 -17.54
N SER A 242 -7.23 -3.33 -16.27
CA SER A 242 -6.87 -4.60 -15.64
C SER A 242 -7.64 -5.78 -16.24
N ARG A 243 -6.94 -6.91 -16.37
CA ARG A 243 -7.44 -8.17 -16.94
C ARG A 243 -6.89 -9.33 -16.12
N SER A 244 -7.45 -10.53 -16.26
CA SER A 244 -6.87 -11.72 -15.63
C SER A 244 -5.53 -12.14 -16.27
N GLU A 245 -5.31 -11.79 -17.54
CA GLU A 245 -4.02 -11.94 -18.23
C GLU A 245 -3.42 -10.55 -18.44
N GLN A 246 -2.52 -10.14 -17.57
CA GLN A 246 -1.88 -8.82 -17.61
C GLN A 246 -0.47 -8.91 -18.15
N ARG A 247 0.02 -7.82 -18.76
CA ARG A 247 1.44 -7.71 -19.09
C ARG A 247 2.26 -7.70 -17.79
N PRO A 248 3.49 -8.26 -17.81
CA PRO A 248 4.40 -8.16 -16.67
C PRO A 248 4.56 -6.72 -16.21
N PHE A 249 4.63 -6.50 -14.89
CA PHE A 249 4.77 -5.19 -14.25
C PHE A 249 3.60 -4.22 -14.39
N PHE A 250 2.47 -4.59 -15.01
CA PHE A 250 1.32 -3.69 -15.05
C PHE A 250 0.84 -3.34 -13.63
N ALA A 251 0.44 -4.33 -12.84
CA ALA A 251 0.03 -4.08 -11.46
C ALA A 251 1.23 -3.69 -10.57
N SER A 252 2.31 -4.48 -10.60
CA SER A 252 3.43 -4.36 -9.65
C SER A 252 4.42 -3.22 -9.91
N PHE A 253 4.25 -2.46 -11.01
CA PHE A 253 5.03 -1.24 -11.24
C PHE A 253 4.13 -0.06 -11.59
N TRP A 254 3.25 -0.20 -12.61
CA TRP A 254 2.44 0.95 -13.02
C TRP A 254 1.35 1.31 -12.02
N VAL A 255 0.58 0.32 -11.56
CA VAL A 255 -0.49 0.58 -10.58
C VAL A 255 0.10 0.90 -9.21
N GLU A 256 1.08 0.12 -8.76
CA GLU A 256 1.74 0.34 -7.47
C GLU A 256 2.50 1.67 -7.41
N GLY A 257 2.95 2.21 -8.55
CA GLY A 257 3.66 3.48 -8.66
C GLY A 257 2.77 4.73 -8.68
N ILE A 258 1.44 4.58 -8.73
CA ILE A 258 0.49 5.72 -8.76
C ILE A 258 0.72 6.69 -7.58
N PRO A 259 0.90 6.22 -6.33
CA PRO A 259 1.24 7.10 -5.22
C PRO A 259 2.52 7.92 -5.41
N ILE A 260 3.54 7.35 -6.04
CA ILE A 260 4.83 8.02 -6.28
C ILE A 260 4.61 9.21 -7.20
N ALA A 261 3.93 8.99 -8.32
CA ALA A 261 3.60 10.06 -9.25
C ALA A 261 2.66 11.11 -8.63
N GLY A 262 1.72 10.68 -7.79
CA GLY A 262 0.84 11.58 -7.03
C GLY A 262 1.61 12.47 -6.05
N TYR A 263 2.64 11.94 -5.38
CA TYR A 263 3.46 12.74 -4.47
C TYR A 263 4.34 13.74 -5.22
N LEU A 264 4.93 13.34 -6.35
CA LEU A 264 5.66 14.27 -7.22
C LEU A 264 4.76 15.41 -7.72
N LEU A 265 3.52 15.10 -8.10
CA LEU A 265 2.52 16.11 -8.44
C LEU A 265 2.25 17.04 -7.26
N ALA A 266 2.03 16.50 -6.06
CA ALA A 266 1.80 17.29 -4.85
C ALA A 266 2.96 18.27 -4.59
N LEU A 267 4.21 17.82 -4.68
CA LEU A 267 5.38 18.67 -4.52
C LEU A 267 5.45 19.78 -5.57
N SER A 268 5.13 19.47 -6.83
CA SER A 268 5.16 20.47 -7.92
C SER A 268 4.11 21.57 -7.78
N LEU A 269 3.01 21.29 -7.06
CA LEU A 269 1.93 22.23 -6.81
C LEU A 269 2.07 22.98 -5.47
N SER A 270 2.98 22.52 -4.60
CA SER A 270 3.20 23.09 -3.26
C SER A 270 4.41 24.01 -3.18
N GLY A 271 5.20 24.12 -4.25
CA GLY A 271 6.29 25.08 -4.40
C GLY A 271 5.83 26.35 -5.08
#